data_AF-A0A4Z0M1V0-F1
#
_entry.id   AF-A0A4Z0M1V0-F1
#
_cell.length_a   1.000
_cell.length_b   1.000
_cell.length_c   1.000
_cell.angle_alpha   90.00
_cell.angle_beta   90.00
_cell.angle_gamma   90.00
#
_symmetry.space_group_name_H-M   'P 1'
#
loop_
_entity.id
_entity.type
_entity.pdbx_description
1 polymer ?
#
loop_
_entity_poly.entity_id
_entity_poly.type
_entity_poly.pdbx_seq_one_letter_code
_entity_poly.pdbx_strand_id
1 'polypeptide(L)'
;MSSARARANHHLYLARTLLRGWQREADEEAVPGSILSQAYLPAVREHLVLAYGWFLLEITRPEPMPAQPPRCVAQLPALPQGKSLPGEAREFEQLEQGGWLAELLDTDAATTASRTPGNLASTPAFTTARDAGAWADALQKVFDRMGDALDEY
;
A
#
# COMPACT_ATOMS: atom_id res chain seq x y z
N MET A 1 -20.78 2.97 13.35
CA MET A 1 -19.96 3.36 12.18
C MET A 1 -18.57 2.77 12.39
N SER A 2 -18.01 2.08 11.38
CA SER A 2 -16.64 1.53 11.47
C SER A 2 -15.63 2.68 11.47
N SER A 3 -14.68 2.69 12.42
CA SER A 3 -13.62 3.70 12.50
C SER A 3 -12.66 3.62 11.31
N ALA A 4 -11.89 4.69 11.05
CA ALA A 4 -10.88 4.68 9.99
C ALA A 4 -9.85 3.57 10.23
N ARG A 5 -9.41 3.37 11.49
CA ARG A 5 -8.58 2.21 11.90
C ARG A 5 -9.20 0.85 11.55
N ALA A 6 -10.48 0.65 11.83
CA ALA A 6 -11.15 -0.62 11.51
C ALA A 6 -11.21 -0.89 10.01
N ARG A 7 -11.41 0.16 9.19
CA ARG A 7 -11.36 0.06 7.71
C ARG A 7 -9.94 -0.22 7.21
N ALA A 8 -8.92 0.43 7.78
CA ALA A 8 -7.52 0.18 7.43
C ALA A 8 -7.15 -1.30 7.66
N ASN A 9 -7.46 -1.81 8.85
CA ASN A 9 -7.21 -3.22 9.21
C ASN A 9 -7.98 -4.20 8.32
N HIS A 10 -9.23 -3.88 7.98
CA HIS A 10 -10.04 -4.72 7.10
C HIS A 10 -9.39 -4.86 5.71
N HIS A 11 -8.95 -3.75 5.11
CA HIS A 11 -8.29 -3.81 3.80
C HIS A 11 -6.93 -4.51 3.85
N LEU A 12 -6.16 -4.33 4.93
CA LEU A 12 -4.92 -5.08 5.12
C LEU A 12 -5.16 -6.59 5.24
N TYR A 13 -6.24 -6.99 5.92
CA TYR A 13 -6.67 -8.39 5.99
C TYR A 13 -7.05 -8.96 4.61
N LEU A 14 -7.79 -8.20 3.79
CA LEU A 14 -8.12 -8.59 2.42
C LEU A 14 -6.87 -8.76 1.55
N ALA A 15 -5.93 -7.80 1.61
CA ALA A 15 -4.66 -7.90 0.90
C ALA A 15 -3.87 -9.16 1.29
N ARG A 16 -3.77 -9.47 2.59
CA ARG A 16 -3.11 -10.69 3.10
C ARG A 16 -3.82 -11.96 2.64
N THR A 17 -5.15 -11.95 2.53
CA THR A 17 -5.92 -13.10 2.02
C THR A 17 -5.60 -13.37 0.55
N LEU A 18 -5.56 -12.33 -0.28
CA LEU A 18 -5.17 -12.43 -1.68
C LEU A 18 -3.72 -12.91 -1.84
N LEU A 19 -2.79 -12.39 -1.03
CA LEU A 19 -1.38 -12.80 -1.05
C LEU A 19 -1.20 -14.29 -0.72
N ARG A 20 -1.95 -14.83 0.24
CA ARG A 20 -1.93 -16.28 0.54
C ARG A 20 -2.44 -17.12 -0.62
N GLY A 21 -3.49 -16.66 -1.29
CA GLY A 21 -4.02 -17.30 -2.51
C GLY A 21 -2.97 -17.29 -3.63
N TRP A 22 -2.37 -16.13 -3.90
CA TRP A 22 -1.33 -15.98 -4.89
C TRP A 22 -0.12 -16.87 -4.59
N GLN A 23 0.36 -16.91 -3.35
CA GLN A 23 1.50 -17.76 -2.97
C GLN A 23 1.20 -19.24 -3.21
N ARG A 24 0.00 -19.71 -2.86
CA ARG A 24 -0.40 -21.10 -3.10
C ARG A 24 -0.38 -21.45 -4.59
N GLU A 25 -0.98 -20.62 -5.44
CA GLU A 25 -0.98 -20.85 -6.90
C GLU A 25 0.43 -20.75 -7.50
N ALA A 26 1.31 -19.92 -6.93
CA ALA A 26 2.70 -19.83 -7.33
C ALA A 26 3.49 -21.08 -6.98
N ASP A 27 3.24 -21.66 -5.79
CA ASP A 27 3.88 -22.89 -5.32
C ASP A 27 3.43 -24.14 -6.13
N GLU A 28 2.23 -24.09 -6.72
CA GLU A 28 1.73 -25.15 -7.63
C GLU A 28 2.44 -25.15 -8.99
N GLU A 29 3.09 -24.05 -9.38
CA GLU A 29 3.83 -23.87 -10.65
C GLU A 29 3.02 -24.18 -11.92
N ALA A 30 1.70 -24.28 -11.83
CA ALA A 30 0.81 -24.62 -12.94
C ALA A 30 0.61 -23.46 -13.92
N VAL A 31 0.81 -22.22 -13.46
CA VAL A 31 0.61 -20.98 -14.22
C VAL A 31 1.90 -20.15 -14.17
N PRO A 32 2.33 -19.53 -15.29
CA PRO A 32 3.51 -18.66 -15.27
C PRO A 32 3.37 -17.52 -14.25
N GLY A 33 4.44 -17.24 -13.49
CA GLY A 33 4.43 -16.21 -12.46
C GLY A 33 4.03 -14.81 -12.96
N SER A 34 4.32 -14.48 -14.22
CA SER A 34 3.91 -13.21 -14.84
C SER A 34 2.39 -13.09 -15.03
N ILE A 35 1.70 -14.21 -15.26
CA ILE A 35 0.23 -14.25 -15.37
C ILE A 35 -0.40 -14.16 -13.98
N LEU A 36 0.17 -14.87 -13.00
CA LEU A 36 -0.27 -14.74 -11.61
C LEU A 36 -0.09 -13.30 -11.11
N SER A 37 1.01 -12.65 -11.46
CA SER A 37 1.26 -11.25 -11.13
C SER A 37 0.19 -10.34 -11.73
N GLN A 38 -0.12 -10.50 -13.02
CA GLN A 38 -1.20 -9.73 -13.66
C GLN A 38 -2.57 -9.97 -13.01
N ALA A 39 -2.85 -11.20 -12.55
CA ALA A 39 -4.14 -11.56 -11.96
C ALA A 39 -4.29 -11.04 -10.51
N TYR A 40 -3.25 -11.15 -9.68
CA TYR A 40 -3.34 -10.88 -8.25
C TYR A 40 -2.85 -9.48 -7.86
N LEU A 41 -1.79 -8.97 -8.50
CA LEU A 41 -1.14 -7.73 -8.10
C LEU A 41 -2.09 -6.52 -8.06
N PRO A 42 -2.98 -6.27 -9.05
CA PRO A 42 -3.84 -5.10 -9.02
C PRO A 42 -4.77 -5.07 -7.80
N ALA A 43 -5.36 -6.22 -7.45
CA ALA A 43 -6.27 -6.32 -6.31
C ALA A 43 -5.54 -6.24 -4.96
N VAL A 44 -4.37 -6.90 -4.84
CA VAL A 44 -3.53 -6.80 -3.64
C VAL A 44 -3.13 -5.34 -3.40
N ARG A 45 -2.62 -4.69 -4.45
CA ARG A 45 -2.18 -3.29 -4.39
C ARG A 45 -3.32 -2.36 -4.03
N GLU A 46 -4.49 -2.51 -4.64
CA GLU A 46 -5.65 -1.68 -4.32
C GLU A 46 -6.02 -1.78 -2.84
N HIS A 47 -6.05 -2.98 -2.28
CA HIS A 47 -6.33 -3.14 -0.85
C HIS A 47 -5.23 -2.55 0.04
N LEU A 48 -3.95 -2.67 -0.32
CA LEU A 48 -2.87 -2.05 0.44
C LEU A 48 -2.94 -0.51 0.40
N VAL A 49 -3.26 0.07 -0.76
CA VAL A 49 -3.43 1.54 -0.90
C VAL A 49 -4.66 2.02 -0.12
N LEU A 50 -5.78 1.30 -0.16
CA LEU A 50 -6.95 1.62 0.64
C LEU A 50 -6.66 1.52 2.14
N ALA A 51 -5.92 0.48 2.57
CA ALA A 51 -5.50 0.33 3.96
C ALA A 51 -4.67 1.52 4.42
N TYR A 52 -3.67 1.90 3.62
CA TYR A 52 -2.81 3.06 3.86
C TYR A 52 -3.62 4.38 3.94
N GLY A 53 -4.52 4.61 2.99
CA GLY A 53 -5.36 5.80 2.97
C GLY A 53 -6.27 5.95 4.19
N TRP A 54 -6.92 4.86 4.61
CA TRP A 54 -7.70 4.86 5.84
C TRP A 54 -6.84 5.12 7.08
N PHE A 55 -5.60 4.64 7.08
CA PHE A 55 -4.67 4.90 8.16
C PHE A 55 -4.22 6.37 8.20
N LEU A 56 -3.98 7.01 7.06
CA LEU A 56 -3.71 8.45 7.00
C LEU A 56 -4.85 9.27 7.63
N LEU A 57 -6.10 8.87 7.40
CA LEU A 57 -7.27 9.53 8.01
C LEU A 57 -7.37 9.30 9.52
N GLU A 58 -6.93 8.15 10.02
CA GLU A 58 -6.86 7.88 11.46
C GLU A 58 -5.84 8.78 12.16
N ILE A 59 -4.71 9.08 11.51
CA ILE A 59 -3.68 10.00 12.03
C ILE A 59 -4.18 11.44 12.04
N THR A 60 -4.65 11.87 10.88
CA THR A 60 -4.96 13.29 10.64
C THR A 60 -6.31 13.70 11.21
N ARG A 61 -7.19 12.72 11.48
CA ARG A 61 -8.56 12.87 11.99
C ARG A 61 -9.27 14.08 11.37
N PRO A 62 -9.37 14.15 10.04
CA PRO A 62 -9.97 15.31 9.39
C PRO A 62 -11.47 15.35 9.69
N GLU A 63 -11.98 16.56 9.85
CA GLU A 63 -13.41 16.81 10.04
C GLU A 63 -13.90 17.75 8.93
N PRO A 64 -14.86 17.33 8.08
CA PRO A 64 -15.58 16.05 8.10
C PRO A 64 -14.76 14.87 7.55
N MET A 65 -15.07 13.65 8.02
CA MET A 65 -14.46 12.40 7.54
C MET A 65 -14.88 12.15 6.07
N PRO A 66 -13.94 11.97 5.14
CA PRO A 66 -14.28 11.71 3.75
C PRO A 66 -14.92 10.32 3.57
N ALA A 67 -15.75 10.18 2.53
CA ALA A 67 -16.40 8.92 2.20
C ALA A 67 -15.43 7.87 1.64
N GLN A 68 -14.36 8.32 0.97
CA GLN A 68 -13.31 7.49 0.39
C GLN A 68 -11.95 7.88 0.99
N PRO A 69 -11.04 6.90 1.16
CA PRO A 69 -9.72 7.20 1.68
C PRO A 69 -8.85 7.88 0.60
N PRO A 70 -7.95 8.80 1.01
CA PRO A 70 -6.95 9.33 0.10
C PRO A 70 -5.98 8.21 -0.33
N ARG A 71 -5.41 8.30 -1.53
CA ARG A 71 -4.39 7.34 -1.98
C ARG A 71 -2.98 7.76 -1.57
N CYS A 72 -2.77 9.04 -1.28
CA CYS A 72 -1.49 9.60 -0.82
C CYS A 72 -1.69 10.80 0.12
N VAL A 73 -0.61 11.24 0.78
CA VAL A 73 -0.59 12.40 1.69
C VAL A 73 -1.07 13.67 0.98
N ALA A 74 -0.68 13.86 -0.29
CA ALA A 74 -1.10 15.04 -1.07
C ALA A 74 -2.62 15.09 -1.34
N GLN A 75 -3.34 13.97 -1.20
CA GLN A 75 -4.80 13.89 -1.35
C GLN A 75 -5.55 14.09 -0.02
N LEU A 76 -4.85 14.35 1.08
CA LEU A 76 -5.49 14.59 2.36
C LEU A 76 -6.36 15.87 2.32
N PRO A 77 -7.51 15.88 3.01
CA PRO A 77 -8.31 17.09 3.16
C PRO A 77 -7.49 18.21 3.78
N ALA A 78 -7.73 19.44 3.33
CA ALA A 78 -7.05 20.62 3.87
C ALA A 78 -7.28 20.71 5.39
N LEU A 79 -6.18 20.76 6.14
CA LEU A 79 -6.24 20.96 7.58
C LEU A 79 -6.77 22.39 7.88
N PRO A 80 -7.60 22.57 8.91
CA PRO A 80 -8.06 23.90 9.31
C PRO A 80 -6.87 24.80 9.67
N GLN A 81 -6.97 26.09 9.33
CA GLN A 81 -5.89 27.08 9.55
C GLN A 81 -5.34 27.00 10.97
N GLY A 82 -4.02 26.82 11.09
CA GLY A 82 -3.31 26.71 12.36
C GLY A 82 -2.96 25.29 12.81
N LYS A 83 -3.47 24.24 12.16
CA LYS A 83 -3.00 22.86 12.36
C LYS A 83 -1.95 22.51 11.30
N SER A 84 -0.73 22.26 11.75
CA SER A 84 0.30 21.65 10.91
C SER A 84 0.02 20.16 10.74
N LEU A 85 0.41 19.58 9.60
CA LEU A 85 0.49 18.13 9.45
C LEU A 85 1.30 17.55 10.62
N PRO A 86 0.81 16.50 11.29
CA PRO A 86 1.58 15.77 12.30
C PRO A 86 2.94 15.35 11.73
N GLY A 87 3.97 15.24 12.57
CA GLY A 87 5.33 14.86 12.13
C GLY A 87 5.32 13.53 11.36
N GLU A 88 4.43 12.63 11.78
CA GLU A 88 4.13 11.34 11.18
C GLU A 88 3.68 11.48 9.72
N ALA A 89 2.85 12.47 9.40
CA ALA A 89 2.38 12.69 8.03
C ALA A 89 3.51 13.19 7.10
N ARG A 90 4.51 13.90 7.64
CA ARG A 90 5.72 14.27 6.87
C ARG A 90 6.65 13.07 6.65
N GLU A 91 6.76 12.15 7.61
CA GLU A 91 7.48 10.89 7.38
C GLU A 91 6.84 10.10 6.23
N PHE A 92 5.51 10.06 6.19
CA PHE A 92 4.80 9.43 5.08
C PHE A 92 5.03 10.12 3.75
N GLU A 93 4.99 11.46 3.71
CA GLU A 93 5.32 12.21 2.49
C GLU A 93 6.72 11.88 1.95
N GLN A 94 7.70 11.67 2.83
CA GLN A 94 9.04 11.24 2.43
C GLN A 94 9.07 9.80 1.91
N LEU A 95 8.33 8.88 2.55
CA LEU A 95 8.21 7.49 2.08
C LEU A 95 7.45 7.38 0.74
N GLU A 96 6.54 8.30 0.45
CA GLU A 96 5.86 8.37 -0.86
C GLU A 96 6.80 8.82 -1.98
N GLN A 97 7.85 9.59 -1.66
CA GLN A 97 8.84 10.06 -2.62
C GLN A 97 9.90 9.00 -2.98
N GLY A 98 10.03 7.93 -2.18
CA GLY A 98 10.98 6.86 -2.47
C GLY A 98 10.88 5.64 -1.57
N GLY A 99 11.36 4.50 -2.07
CA GLY A 99 11.33 3.22 -1.38
C GLY A 99 10.02 2.46 -1.58
N TRP A 100 9.69 1.59 -0.63
CA TRP A 100 8.63 0.59 -0.77
C TRP A 100 7.22 1.20 -0.94
N LEU A 101 6.95 2.37 -0.35
CA LEU A 101 5.65 3.02 -0.46
C LEU A 101 5.48 3.70 -1.81
N ALA A 102 6.53 4.33 -2.34
CA ALA A 102 6.55 4.84 -3.72
C ALA A 102 6.28 3.71 -4.73
N GLU A 103 6.93 2.54 -4.57
CA GLU A 103 6.69 1.36 -5.41
C GLU A 103 5.25 0.84 -5.33
N LEU A 104 4.65 0.88 -4.13
CA LEU A 104 3.26 0.48 -3.92
C LEU A 104 2.29 1.44 -4.62
N LEU A 105 2.56 2.74 -4.59
CA LEU A 105 1.72 3.79 -5.16
C LEU A 105 1.88 3.95 -6.68
N ASP A 106 3.06 3.61 -7.21
CA ASP A 106 3.36 3.67 -8.64
C ASP A 106 2.60 2.58 -9.41
N THR A 107 1.40 2.92 -9.86
CA THR A 107 0.48 2.01 -10.57
C THR A 107 1.01 1.61 -11.96
N ASP A 108 1.92 2.40 -12.55
CA ASP A 108 2.49 2.14 -13.89
C ASP A 108 3.70 1.20 -13.85
N ALA A 109 4.45 1.14 -12.74
CA ALA A 109 5.57 0.21 -12.57
C ALA A 109 5.17 -1.27 -12.70
N ALA A 110 3.92 -1.61 -12.34
CA ALA A 110 3.42 -2.98 -12.45
C ALA A 110 3.34 -3.50 -13.90
N THR A 111 3.32 -2.61 -14.89
CA THR A 111 3.16 -2.95 -16.32
C THR A 111 4.40 -2.58 -17.15
N THR A 112 5.29 -1.76 -16.61
CA THR A 112 6.44 -1.26 -17.35
C THR A 112 7.59 -2.25 -17.24
N ALA A 113 7.56 -3.27 -18.10
CA ALA A 113 8.76 -4.00 -18.49
C ALA A 113 9.85 -2.97 -18.81
N SER A 114 10.86 -2.84 -17.94
CA SER A 114 11.98 -1.93 -18.15
C SER A 114 12.69 -2.34 -19.44
N ARG A 115 12.33 -1.67 -20.54
CA ARG A 115 12.98 -1.82 -21.84
C ARG A 115 14.25 -1.01 -21.80
N THR A 116 15.32 -1.59 -21.28
CA THR A 116 16.66 -1.03 -21.50
C THR A 116 16.99 -1.16 -22.99
N PRO A 117 17.25 -0.07 -23.73
CA PRO A 117 17.62 -0.16 -25.13
C PRO A 117 19.01 -0.79 -25.23
N GLY A 118 19.07 -2.05 -25.68
CA GLY A 118 20.34 -2.76 -25.93
C GLY A 118 20.41 -4.21 -25.44
N ASN A 119 19.40 -4.72 -24.74
CA ASN A 119 19.42 -6.10 -24.24
C ASN A 119 18.20 -6.89 -24.75
N LEU A 120 18.41 -7.71 -25.79
CA LEU A 120 17.38 -8.56 -26.41
C LEU A 120 17.01 -9.79 -25.55
N ALA A 121 17.62 -9.93 -24.37
CA ALA A 121 17.41 -11.03 -23.43
C ALA A 121 17.12 -10.55 -21.99
N SER A 122 16.50 -9.39 -21.82
CA SER A 122 15.98 -8.99 -20.51
C SER A 122 14.58 -9.58 -20.32
N THR A 123 14.48 -10.67 -19.56
CA THR A 123 13.18 -11.10 -19.00
C THR A 123 12.60 -9.93 -18.21
N PRO A 124 11.39 -9.46 -18.52
CA PRO A 124 10.75 -8.42 -17.72
C PRO A 124 10.58 -8.95 -16.30
N ALA A 125 11.23 -8.28 -15.34
CA ALA A 125 10.99 -8.54 -13.93
C ALA A 125 9.55 -8.12 -13.61
N PHE A 126 8.78 -9.03 -13.04
CA PHE A 126 7.42 -8.77 -12.58
C PHE A 126 7.39 -8.84 -11.05
N THR A 127 6.52 -8.05 -10.43
CA THR A 127 6.32 -8.10 -8.97
C THR A 127 5.76 -9.45 -8.58
N THR A 128 6.43 -10.14 -7.66
CA THR A 128 6.01 -11.45 -7.14
C THR A 128 5.12 -11.31 -5.90
N ALA A 129 4.50 -12.42 -5.49
CA ALA A 129 3.78 -12.49 -4.21
C ALA A 129 4.66 -12.10 -3.02
N ARG A 130 5.96 -12.40 -3.07
CA ARG A 130 6.94 -12.03 -2.05
C ARG A 130 7.14 -10.52 -1.97
N ASP A 131 7.31 -9.86 -3.12
CA ASP A 131 7.53 -8.41 -3.18
C ASP A 131 6.29 -7.67 -2.65
N ALA A 132 5.10 -8.08 -3.09
CA ALA A 132 3.85 -7.51 -2.59
C ALA A 132 3.59 -7.85 -1.10
N GLY A 133 4.06 -9.01 -0.64
CA GLY A 133 4.07 -9.39 0.77
C GLY A 133 4.95 -8.48 1.63
N ALA A 134 6.11 -8.07 1.11
CA ALA A 134 7.00 -7.14 1.79
C ALA A 134 6.33 -5.77 2.00
N TRP A 135 5.53 -5.28 1.03
CA TRP A 135 4.73 -4.07 1.21
C TRP A 135 3.68 -4.23 2.32
N ALA A 136 2.98 -5.37 2.37
CA ALA A 136 1.98 -5.65 3.40
C ALA A 136 2.60 -5.71 4.81
N ASP A 137 3.78 -6.31 4.95
CA ASP A 137 4.50 -6.39 6.21
C ASP A 137 5.09 -5.04 6.63
N ALA A 138 5.60 -4.25 5.68
CA ALA A 138 6.03 -2.88 5.95
C ALA A 138 4.87 -2.00 6.44
N LEU A 139 3.70 -2.11 5.80
CA LEU A 139 2.50 -1.38 6.20
C LEU A 139 2.01 -1.81 7.59
N GLN A 140 2.01 -3.11 7.90
CA GLN A 140 1.66 -3.61 9.23
C GLN A 140 2.60 -3.05 10.31
N LYS A 141 3.92 -3.08 10.09
CA LYS A 141 4.91 -2.54 11.04
C LYS A 141 4.67 -1.05 11.33
N VAL A 142 4.31 -0.30 10.30
CA VAL A 142 3.93 1.10 10.44
C VAL A 142 2.67 1.26 11.29
N PHE A 143 1.65 0.42 11.07
CA PHE A 143 0.41 0.46 11.83
C PHE A 143 0.63 0.10 13.30
N ASP A 144 1.43 -0.92 13.58
CA ASP A 144 1.76 -1.37 14.93
C ASP A 144 2.52 -0.29 15.70
N ARG A 145 3.59 0.26 15.08
CA ARG A 145 4.41 1.33 15.67
C ARG A 145 3.57 2.52 16.12
N MET A 146 2.58 2.90 15.34
CA MET A 146 1.71 4.01 15.72
C MET A 146 0.53 3.62 16.60
N GLY A 147 0.06 2.37 16.54
CA GLY A 147 -0.91 1.86 17.48
C GLY A 147 -0.41 2.03 18.91
N ASP A 148 0.85 1.63 19.13
CA ASP A 148 1.54 1.77 20.42
C ASP A 148 1.67 3.25 20.82
N ALA A 149 2.03 4.13 19.88
CA ALA A 149 2.18 5.57 20.16
C ALA A 149 0.85 6.29 20.44
N LEU A 150 -0.27 5.81 19.90
CA LEU A 150 -1.60 6.39 20.11
C LEU A 150 -2.25 5.89 21.41
N ASP A 151 -1.93 4.67 21.86
CA ASP A 151 -2.45 4.10 23.11
C ASP A 151 -1.70 4.61 24.36
N GLU A 152 -0.52 5.24 24.19
CA GLU A 152 0.30 5.82 25.26
C GLU A 152 -0.14 7.23 25.73
N TYR A 153 -1.14 7.85 25.10
CA TYR A 153 -1.68 9.19 25.43
C TYR A 153 -3.15 9.19 25.81
#